data_AF-A0A5M3XVI5-F1
#
_entry.id   AF-A0A5M3XVI5-F1
#
_cell.length_a   1.000
_cell.length_b   1.000
_cell.length_c   1.000
_cell.angle_alpha   90.00
_cell.angle_beta   90.00
_cell.angle_gamma   90.00
#
_symmetry.space_group_name_H-M   'P 1'
#
loop_
_entity.id
_entity.type
_entity.pdbx_description
1 polymer ?
#
loop_
_entity_poly.entity_id
_entity_poly.type
_entity_poly.pdbx_seq_one_letter_code
_entity_poly.pdbx_strand_id
1 'polypeptide(L)' 'MVSPRTASLGRLREDGFGGVRLWTLRDTPQSRRFYAKSGFTESGVVRGHGNPIEQVEYEIIAR' A
#
# COMPACT_ATOMS: atom_id res chain seq x y z
N MET A 1 22.58 4.27 2.16
CA MET A 1 21.88 2.97 2.19
C MET A 1 20.43 3.20 1.77
N VAL A 2 20.10 2.97 0.49
CA VAL A 2 18.74 3.19 -0.03
C VAL A 2 17.91 1.96 0.34
N SER A 3 16.89 2.11 1.19
CA SER A 3 15.96 1.01 1.45
C SER A 3 15.31 0.58 0.12
N PRO A 4 15.14 -0.73 -0.14
CA PRO A 4 14.66 -1.24 -1.44
C PRO A 4 13.34 -0.58 -1.91
N ARG A 5 12.53 -0.12 -0.96
CA ARG A 5 11.25 0.58 -1.17
C ARG A 5 11.36 1.85 -2.02
N THR A 6 12.37 2.69 -1.79
CA THR A 6 12.50 3.98 -2.51
C THR A 6 12.99 3.75 -3.93
N ALA A 7 13.83 2.73 -4.13
CA ALA A 7 14.30 2.33 -5.45
C ALA A 7 13.15 1.76 -6.30
N SER A 8 12.25 0.96 -5.72
CA SER A 8 11.05 0.46 -6.40
C SER A 8 10.12 1.58 -6.85
N LEU A 9 9.89 2.60 -6.00
CA LEU A 9 9.04 3.74 -6.37
C LEU A 9 9.66 4.61 -7.47
N GLY A 10 10.99 4.82 -7.41
CA GLY A 10 11.73 5.54 -8.45
C GLY A 10 11.62 4.87 -9.81
N ARG A 11 11.73 3.53 -9.85
CA ARG A 11 11.61 2.75 -11.09
C ARG A 11 10.19 2.71 -11.64
N LEU A 12 9.18 2.59 -10.77
CA LEU A 12 7.78 2.68 -11.18
C LEU A 12 7.43 4.02 -11.81
N ARG A 13 8.04 5.11 -11.32
CA ARG A 13 7.93 6.44 -11.94
C ARG A 13 8.61 6.48 -13.31
N GLU A 14 9.83 5.94 -13.42
CA GLU A 14 10.54 5.83 -14.70
C GLU A 14 9.74 5.01 -15.73
N ASP A 15 9.01 3.99 -15.27
CA ASP A 15 8.13 3.15 -16.08
C ASP A 15 6.74 3.81 -16.35
N GLY A 16 6.50 5.04 -15.86
CA GLY A 16 5.27 5.80 -16.14
C GLY A 16 4.05 5.44 -15.27
N PHE A 17 4.23 4.65 -14.20
CA PHE A 17 3.16 4.35 -13.25
C PHE A 17 2.94 5.51 -12.28
N GLY A 18 1.70 6.04 -12.22
CA GLY A 18 1.34 7.14 -11.32
C GLY A 18 1.30 6.78 -9.83
N GLY A 19 1.40 5.49 -9.48
CA GLY A 19 1.40 5.02 -8.10
C GLY A 19 1.21 3.51 -7.98
N VAL A 20 1.20 3.03 -6.73
CA VAL A 20 0.96 1.62 -6.39
C VAL A 20 -0.26 1.54 -5.50
N ARG A 21 -1.14 0.57 -5.79
CA ARG A 21 -2.26 0.18 -4.93
C ARG A 21 -2.00 -1.20 -4.35
N LEU A 22 -2.22 -1.35 -3.06
CA LEU A 22 -2.01 -2.57 -2.32
C LEU A 22 -3.24 -2.87 -1.46
N TRP A 23 -3.60 -4.14 -1.37
CA TRP A 23 -4.68 -4.61 -0.50
C TRP A 23 -4.09 -5.31 0.73
N THR A 24 -4.56 -4.95 1.92
CA THR A 24 -4.12 -5.54 3.19
C THR A 24 -5.34 -5.93 4.02
N LEU A 25 -5.25 -7.04 4.77
CA LEU A 25 -6.31 -7.49 5.67
C LEU A 25 -6.48 -6.49 6.84
N ARG A 26 -7.72 -6.09 7.11
CA ARG A 26 -8.09 -5.12 8.16
C ARG A 26 -7.68 -5.59 9.55
N ASP A 27 -7.75 -6.90 9.81
CA ASP A 27 -7.39 -7.52 11.10
C ASP A 27 -5.89 -7.78 11.30
N THR A 28 -5.02 -7.13 10.51
CA THR A 28 -3.57 -7.21 10.68
C THR A 28 -2.98 -5.86 11.14
N PRO A 29 -3.11 -5.49 12.44
CA PRO A 29 -2.68 -4.17 12.93
C PRO A 29 -1.19 -3.91 12.77
N GLN A 30 -0.35 -4.95 12.78
CA GLN A 30 1.09 -4.82 12.52
C GLN A 30 1.38 -4.42 11.07
N SER A 31 0.69 -5.03 10.11
CA SER A 31 0.80 -4.70 8.68
C SER A 31 0.30 -3.29 8.39
N ARG A 32 -0.83 -2.89 8.97
CA ARG A 32 -1.36 -1.51 8.84
C ARG A 32 -0.37 -0.47 9.34
N ARG A 33 0.25 -0.68 10.50
CA ARG A 33 1.30 0.23 11.03
C ARG A 33 2.54 0.26 10.13
N PHE A 34 2.90 -0.86 9.52
CA PHE A 34 4.02 -0.93 8.59
C PHE A 34 3.76 -0.11 7.31
N TYR A 35 2.59 -0.26 6.68
CA TYR A 35 2.23 0.48 5.46
C TYR A 35 2.03 1.97 5.73
N ALA A 36 1.35 2.33 6.83
CA ALA A 36 1.22 3.72 7.26
C ALA A 36 2.59 4.37 7.52
N LYS A 37 3.51 3.68 8.22
CA LYS A 37 4.88 4.17 8.42
C LYS A 37 5.68 4.25 7.12
N SER A 38 5.34 3.44 6.13
CA SER A 38 6.00 3.41 4.83
C SER A 38 5.54 4.51 3.87
N GLY A 39 4.58 5.35 4.29
CA GLY A 39 4.05 6.46 3.50
C GLY A 39 2.92 6.08 2.56
N PHE A 40 2.33 4.89 2.74
CA PHE A 40 1.08 4.55 2.08
C PHE A 40 -0.08 5.22 2.80
N THR A 41 -1.01 5.77 2.03
CA THR A 41 -2.26 6.33 2.52
C THR A 41 -3.34 5.26 2.39
N GLU A 42 -4.09 5.01 3.47
CA GLU A 42 -5.27 4.15 3.39
C GLU A 42 -6.30 4.87 2.52
N SER A 43 -6.68 4.25 1.40
CA SER A 43 -7.69 4.81 0.47
C SER A 43 -9.10 4.71 1.07
N GLY A 44 -9.28 3.89 2.13
CA GLY A 44 -10.55 3.67 2.79
C GLY A 44 -11.49 2.73 2.03
N VAL A 45 -11.08 2.22 0.86
CA VAL A 45 -11.82 1.21 0.13
C VAL A 45 -11.72 -0.11 0.88
N VAL A 46 -12.88 -0.67 1.22
CA VAL A 46 -13.01 -1.95 1.91
C VAL A 46 -13.64 -2.97 0.98
N ARG A 47 -13.03 -4.15 0.86
CA ARG A 47 -13.64 -5.28 0.15
C ARG A 47 -13.77 -6.49 1.07
N GLY A 48 -14.97 -7.06 1.10
CA GLY A 48 -15.26 -8.32 1.77
C GLY A 48 -15.14 -9.48 0.78
N HIS A 49 -14.29 -10.46 1.06
CA HIS A 49 -14.09 -11.63 0.22
C HIS A 49 -14.77 -12.85 0.84
N GLY A 50 -16.10 -12.87 0.90
CA GLY A 50 -16.94 -14.01 1.32
C GLY A 50 -16.72 -14.57 2.74
N ASN A 51 -15.79 -14.01 3.51
CA ASN A 51 -15.38 -14.38 4.86
C ASN A 51 -15.24 -13.09 5.70
N PRO A 52 -15.28 -13.15 7.04
CA PRO A 52 -15.33 -11.97 7.91
C PRO A 52 -14.07 -11.07 7.88
N ILE A 53 -13.08 -11.38 7.05
CA ILE A 53 -11.84 -10.62 6.95
C ILE A 53 -11.99 -9.55 5.88
N GLU A 54 -12.27 -8.33 6.33
CA GLU A 54 -12.29 -7.14 5.48
C GLU A 54 -10.87 -6.83 4.97
N GLN A 55 -10.74 -6.42 3.70
CA GLN A 55 -9.48 -5.94 3.13
C GLN A 55 -9.56 -4.43 2.93
N VAL A 56 -8.54 -3.70 3.38
CA VAL A 56 -8.38 -2.27 3.19
C VAL A 56 -7.37 -2.00 2.07
N GLU A 57 -7.68 -1.03 1.22
CA GLU A 57 -6.77 -0.55 0.18
C GLU A 57 -5.83 0.53 0.72
N TYR A 58 -4.55 0.40 0.38
CA TYR A 58 -3.50 1.36 0.59
C TYR A 58 -2.96 1.82 -0.76
N GLU A 59 -2.79 3.13 -0.93
CA GLU A 59 -2.19 3.71 -2.12
C GLU A 59 -0.97 4.55 -1.77
N ILE A 60 0.00 4.59 -2.68
CA ILE A 60 1.11 5.53 -2.65
C ILE A 60 1.23 6.17 -4.02
N ILE A 61 1.21 7.50 -4.03
CA ILE A 61 1.40 8.28 -5.24
C ILE A 61 2.91 8.46 -5.42
N ALA A 62 3.41 8.07 -6.58
CA ALA A 62 4.77 8.41 -7.00
C ALA A 62 4.76 9.88 -7.45
N ARG A 63 4.84 10.81 -6.50
CA ARG A 63 4.99 12.25 -6.78
C ARG A 63 6.43 12.59 -7.16
#